data_AF-A0A6L7PYC3-F1
#
_entry.id   AF-A0A6L7PYC3-F1
#
_cell.length_a   1.000
_cell.length_b   1.000
_cell.length_c   1.000
_cell.angle_alpha   90.00
_cell.angle_beta   90.00
_cell.angle_gamma   90.00
#
_symmetry.space_group_name_H-M   'P 1'
#
loop_
_entity.id
_entity.type
_entity.pdbx_description
1 polymer ?
#
loop_
_entity_poly.entity_id
_entity_poly.type
_entity_poly.pdbx_seq_one_letter_code
_entity_poly.pdbx_strand_id
1 'polypeptide(L)' 'MQKTLHIKTTVLPGGKIEIINRGLTEGESVDVVVSSASPTERRSAVDILNEAPGGLVFKTAADVAAYLKEEKESWGR' A
#
# COMPACT_ATOMS: atom_id res chain seq x y z
N MET A 1 1.86 22.88 18.00
CA MET A 1 1.65 21.93 16.87
C MET A 1 2.98 21.23 16.63
N GLN A 2 3.07 19.92 16.84
CA GLN A 2 4.27 19.15 16.50
C GLN A 2 4.35 19.00 14.98
N LYS A 3 5.46 19.41 14.39
CA LYS A 3 5.68 19.35 12.94
C LYS A 3 6.44 18.06 12.62
N THR A 4 5.69 17.00 12.31
CA THR A 4 6.29 15.71 11.93
C THR A 4 6.68 15.72 10.47
N LEU A 5 7.97 15.48 10.17
CA LEU A 5 8.50 15.43 8.81
C LEU A 5 8.82 13.98 8.42
N HIS A 6 8.20 13.47 7.35
CA HIS A 6 8.48 12.13 6.82
C HIS A 6 9.46 12.24 5.65
N ILE A 7 10.69 11.74 5.84
CA ILE A 7 11.71 11.70 4.79
C ILE A 7 11.96 10.24 4.41
N LYS A 8 11.79 9.92 3.12
CA LYS A 8 12.26 8.65 2.57
C LYS A 8 13.70 8.83 2.10
N THR A 9 14.59 7.98 2.58
CA THR A 9 16.00 7.97 2.19
C THR A 9 16.51 6.54 2.08
N THR A 10 17.62 6.36 1.39
CA THR A 10 18.27 5.06 1.19
C THR A 10 19.49 4.96 2.09
N VAL A 11 19.74 3.76 2.60
CA VAL A 11 20.92 3.49 3.43
C VAL A 11 22.17 3.50 2.55
N LEU A 12 23.15 4.34 2.92
CA LEU A 12 24.45 4.45 2.26
C LEU A 12 25.39 3.30 2.70
N PRO A 13 26.52 3.07 2.00
CA PRO A 13 27.51 2.07 2.40
C PRO A 13 27.91 2.20 3.87
N GLY A 14 28.03 1.06 4.55
CA GLY A 14 28.33 1.02 5.99
C GLY A 14 27.14 1.31 6.90
N GLY A 15 25.90 1.31 6.38
CA GLY A 15 24.70 1.49 7.21
C GLY A 15 24.40 2.95 7.56
N LYS A 16 25.05 3.90 6.89
CA LYS A 16 24.92 5.34 7.18
C LYS A 16 23.62 5.89 6.59
N ILE A 17 22.92 6.73 7.37
CA ILE A 17 21.77 7.53 6.91
C ILE A 17 22.13 9.00 7.06
N GLU A 18 21.90 9.81 6.03
CA GLU A 18 22.16 11.25 6.04
C GLU A 18 20.88 12.02 5.74
N ILE A 19 20.51 12.94 6.63
CA ILE A 19 19.30 13.75 6.54
C ILE A 19 19.70 15.21 6.62
N ILE A 20 19.45 15.97 5.54
CA ILE A 20 19.71 17.41 5.49
C ILE A 20 18.38 18.14 5.52
N ASN A 21 18.10 18.89 6.60
CA ASN A 21 16.90 19.69 6.75
C ASN A 21 17.26 21.15 7.06
N ARG A 22 17.06 22.04 6.09
CA ARG A 22 17.35 23.48 6.21
C ARG A 22 16.36 24.25 7.09
N GLY A 23 15.29 23.60 7.55
CA GLY A 23 14.28 24.20 8.42
C GLY A 23 14.52 23.96 9.91
N LEU A 24 15.54 23.18 10.27
CA LEU A 24 15.92 22.96 11.67
C LEU A 24 16.95 24.00 12.10
N THR A 25 16.83 24.44 13.35
CA THR A 25 17.76 25.39 13.96
C THR A 25 18.82 24.66 14.79
N GLU A 26 20.01 25.25 14.89
CA GLU A 26 21.08 24.67 15.72
C GLU A 26 20.65 24.64 17.19
N GLY A 27 20.86 23.50 17.86
CA GLY A 27 20.45 23.27 19.25
C GLY A 27 19.00 22.84 19.46
N GLU A 28 18.22 22.71 18.38
CA GLU A 28 16.84 22.21 18.44
C GLU A 28 16.83 20.70 18.73
N SER A 29 16.06 20.28 19.73
CA SER A 29 15.88 18.86 20.06
C SER A 29 14.92 18.21 19.06
N VAL A 30 15.36 17.15 18.39
CA VAL A 30 14.56 16.42 17.40
C VAL A 30 14.55 14.92 17.68
N ASP A 31 13.40 14.30 17.48
CA ASP A 31 13.25 12.85 17.53
C ASP A 31 13.34 12.26 16.11
N VAL A 32 14.24 11.28 15.93
CA VAL A 32 14.41 10.57 14.66
C VAL A 32 13.96 9.12 14.83
N VAL A 33 12.91 8.74 14.10
CA VAL A 33 12.40 7.36 14.09
C VAL A 33 12.81 6.70 12.78
N VAL A 34 13.61 5.64 12.86
CA VAL A 34 14.04 4.86 11.69
C VAL A 34 13.28 3.54 11.69
N SER A 35 12.43 3.34 10.70
CA SER A 35 11.78 2.06 10.42
C SER A 35 12.34 1.49 9.13
N SER A 36 12.89 0.26 9.17
CA SER A 36 13.16 -0.47 7.95
C SER A 36 11.83 -0.73 7.26
N ALA A 37 11.65 -0.17 6.06
CA ALA A 37 10.59 -0.63 5.20
C ALA A 37 10.97 -2.06 4.81
N SER A 38 10.25 -3.06 5.33
CA SER A 38 10.21 -4.33 4.63
C SER A 38 9.78 -3.98 3.20
N PRO A 39 10.49 -4.48 2.16
CA PRO A 39 9.99 -4.33 0.82
C PRO A 39 8.61 -4.98 0.84
N THR A 40 7.57 -4.14 0.86
CA THR A 40 6.23 -4.60 0.60
C THR A 40 6.32 -4.96 -0.85
N GLU A 41 6.45 -6.25 -1.12
CA GLU A 41 6.45 -6.75 -2.48
C GLU A 41 5.16 -6.22 -3.10
N ARG A 42 5.30 -5.24 -3.98
CA ARG A 42 4.16 -4.68 -4.70
C ARG A 42 3.76 -5.73 -5.70
N ARG A 43 2.86 -6.60 -5.27
CA ARG A 43 2.28 -7.61 -6.13
C ARG A 43 1.16 -6.98 -6.95
N SER A 44 1.07 -7.37 -8.22
CA SER A 44 -0.07 -6.99 -9.04
C SER A 44 -1.33 -7.57 -8.42
N ALA A 45 -2.37 -6.75 -8.29
CA ALA A 45 -3.69 -7.25 -7.87
C ALA A 45 -4.18 -8.36 -8.81
N VAL A 46 -3.83 -8.29 -10.10
CA VAL A 46 -4.18 -9.31 -11.10
C VAL A 46 -3.49 -10.64 -10.79
N ASP A 47 -2.21 -10.62 -10.42
CA ASP A 47 -1.46 -11.84 -10.11
C ASP A 47 -2.01 -12.51 -8.84
N ILE A 48 -2.37 -11.71 -7.84
CA ILE A 48 -3.02 -12.21 -6.62
C ILE A 48 -4.35 -12.91 -6.95
N LEU A 49 -5.16 -12.33 -7.84
CA LEU A 49 -6.45 -12.90 -8.24
C LEU A 49 -6.29 -14.19 -9.05
N ASN A 50 -5.23 -14.29 -9.88
CA ASN A 50 -4.92 -15.51 -10.65
C ASN A 50 -4.44 -16.66 -9.76
N GLU A 51 -3.78 -16.37 -8.65
CA GLU A 51 -3.27 -17.36 -7.69
C GLU A 51 -4.29 -17.75 -6.61
N ALA A 52 -5.48 -17.14 -6.59
CA ALA A 52 -6.47 -17.37 -5.56
C ALA A 52 -6.84 -18.88 -5.48
N PRO A 53 -6.69 -19.53 -4.31
CA PRO A 53 -7.06 -20.94 -4.15
C PRO A 53 -8.55 -21.15 -4.43
N GLY A 54 -8.89 -22.11 -5.29
CA GLY A 54 -10.26 -22.32 -5.77
C GLY A 54 -10.66 -21.42 -6.95
N GLY A 55 -9.79 -20.47 -7.35
CA GLY A 55 -9.99 -19.52 -8.43
C GLY A 55 -11.08 -18.48 -8.15
N LEU A 56 -11.35 -17.62 -9.13
CA LEU A 56 -12.44 -16.65 -9.06
C LEU A 56 -13.80 -17.33 -9.26
N VAL A 57 -14.79 -16.97 -8.45
CA VAL A 57 -16.19 -17.43 -8.59
C VAL A 57 -16.75 -17.06 -9.97
N PHE A 58 -16.44 -15.85 -10.43
CA PHE A 58 -16.79 -15.36 -11.75
C PHE A 58 -15.52 -15.19 -12.59
N LYS A 59 -15.52 -15.66 -13.83
CA LYS A 59 -14.34 -15.61 -14.70
C LYS A 59 -14.35 -14.37 -15.58
N THR A 60 -15.53 -13.83 -15.87
CA THR A 60 -15.70 -12.65 -16.70
C THR A 60 -16.61 -11.62 -16.04
N ALA A 61 -16.48 -10.37 -16.48
CA ALA A 61 -17.42 -9.32 -16.08
C ALA A 61 -18.85 -9.59 -16.54
N ALA A 62 -19.03 -10.34 -17.64
CA ALA A 62 -20.35 -10.73 -18.12
C ALA A 62 -21.03 -11.72 -17.16
N ASP A 63 -20.28 -12.65 -16.55
CA ASP A 63 -20.81 -13.59 -15.55
C ASP A 63 -21.34 -12.83 -14.32
N VAL A 64 -20.57 -11.83 -13.86
CA VAL A 64 -20.99 -10.95 -12.75
C VAL A 64 -22.26 -10.18 -13.11
N ALA A 65 -22.32 -9.60 -14.31
CA ALA A 65 -23.47 -8.83 -14.76
C ALA A 65 -24.74 -9.70 -14.86
N ALA A 66 -24.62 -10.93 -15.36
CA ALA A 66 -25.72 -11.88 -15.44
C ALA A 66 -26.23 -12.25 -14.04
N TYR A 67 -25.32 -12.57 -13.12
CA TYR A 67 -25.66 -12.91 -11.73
C TYR A 67 -26.37 -11.75 -11.01
N LEU A 68 -25.84 -10.53 -11.11
CA LEU A 68 -26.45 -9.36 -10.48
C LEU A 68 -27.83 -9.03 -11.06
N LYS A 69 -28.05 -9.30 -12.35
CA LYS A 69 -29.36 -9.13 -12.98
C LYS A 69 -30.37 -10.14 -12.42
N GLU A 70 -29.99 -11.40 -12.32
CA GLU A 70 -30.83 -12.47 -11.75
C GLU A 70 -31.19 -12.17 -10.29
N GLU A 71 -30.20 -11.78 -9.47
CA GLU A 71 -30.41 -11.38 -8.08
C GLU A 71 -31.42 -10.23 -7.97
N LYS A 72 -31.26 -9.18 -8.79
CA LYS A 72 -32.17 -8.04 -8.79
C LYS A 72 -33.59 -8.42 -9.19
N GLU A 73 -33.74 -9.29 -10.19
CA GLU A 73 -35.04 -9.79 -10.65
C GLU A 73 -35.71 -10.69 -9.59
N SER A 74 -34.92 -11.38 -8.77
CA SER A 74 -35.43 -12.22 -7.67
C SER A 74 -36.07 -11.41 -6.53
N TRP A 75 -35.66 -10.16 -6.32
CA TRP A 75 -36.19 -9.28 -5.26
C TRP A 75 -37.50 -8.57 -5.65
N GLY A 76 -37.84 -8.59 -6.94
CA GLY A 76 -39.09 -8.03 -7.47
C GLY A 76 -40.27 -9.02 -7.46
N ARG A 77 -40.09 -10.20 -6.85
CA ARG A 77 -41.12 -11.23 -6.64
C ARG A 77 -41.61 -11.24 -5.19
#